data_AF-A0A523N5I8-F1
#
_entry.id   AF-A0A523N5I8-F1
#
_cell.length_a   1.000
_cell.length_b   1.000
_cell.length_c   1.000
_cell.angle_alpha   90.00
_cell.angle_beta   90.00
_cell.angle_gamma   90.00
#
_symmetry.space_group_name_H-M   'P 1'
#
loop_
_entity.id
_entity.type
_entity.pdbx_description
1 polymer ?
#
loop_
_entity_poly.entity_id
_entity_poly.type
_entity_poly.pdbx_seq_one_letter_code
_entity_poly.pdbx_strand_id
1 'polypeptide(L)'
;MIKRYILYFVPILLIANCYAQFNPGAKQISLSNSDVALSNDVFAVFNNPAGLSQFNWREIGIYYSPAPFGLSELSNGYVAYAEPFTFGTVALGGMTYGFELYRESKITLGYSYNYENKFFAGLAVNYHSFSIQNYGSTSAFYLNLGGLAYITHQLRWGFAITNINRASIGNEDDQIP
;
A
#
# COMPACT_ATOMS: atom_id res chain seq x y z
N MET A 1 -0.54 35.29 -32.23
CA MET A 1 0.61 34.37 -32.07
C MET A 1 0.73 33.99 -30.61
N ILE A 2 0.18 32.83 -30.22
CA ILE A 2 0.22 32.34 -28.83
C ILE A 2 1.45 31.43 -28.73
N LYS A 3 2.49 31.87 -28.01
CA LYS A 3 3.65 31.04 -27.72
C LYS A 3 3.26 29.99 -26.69
N ARG A 4 3.30 28.73 -27.13
CA ARG A 4 2.99 27.52 -26.38
C ARG A 4 4.26 27.14 -25.60
N TYR A 5 4.35 27.50 -24.33
CA TYR A 5 5.46 27.08 -23.47
C TYR A 5 5.23 25.62 -23.06
N ILE A 6 5.93 24.70 -23.74
CA ILE A 6 6.00 23.30 -23.35
C ILE A 6 6.96 23.23 -22.16
N LEU A 7 6.41 23.12 -20.96
CA LEU A 7 7.18 22.93 -19.74
C LEU A 7 7.66 21.47 -19.69
N TYR A 8 8.90 21.23 -20.12
CA TYR A 8 9.58 19.95 -19.89
C TYR A 8 10.02 19.89 -18.42
N PHE A 9 9.11 19.51 -17.53
CA PHE A 9 9.47 19.17 -16.14
C PHE A 9 9.84 17.69 -16.11
N VAL A 10 11.13 17.40 -16.26
CA VAL A 10 11.67 16.05 -16.05
C VAL A 10 12.34 16.04 -14.68
N PRO A 11 11.69 15.51 -13.62
CA PRO A 11 12.40 15.23 -12.38
C PRO A 11 13.20 13.94 -12.59
N ILE A 12 14.48 14.07 -12.96
CA ILE A 12 15.45 12.99 -12.80
C ILE A 12 15.77 12.89 -11.30
N LEU A 13 15.22 11.86 -10.66
CA LEU A 13 15.67 11.35 -9.36
C LEU A 13 15.83 9.84 -9.51
N LEU A 14 16.94 9.45 -10.15
CA LEU A 14 17.37 8.06 -10.27
C LEU A 14 18.22 7.69 -9.04
N ILE A 15 17.54 7.46 -7.92
CA ILE A 15 18.06 6.63 -6.84
C ILE A 15 16.89 5.72 -6.43
N ALA A 16 16.69 4.63 -7.17
CA ALA A 16 15.69 3.63 -6.85
C ALA A 16 16.36 2.50 -6.08
N ASN A 17 16.25 2.51 -4.76
CA ASN A 17 16.41 1.28 -3.99
C ASN A 17 15.17 0.44 -4.28
N CYS A 18 15.35 -0.68 -4.99
CA CYS A 18 14.27 -1.62 -5.27
C CYS A 18 14.16 -2.58 -4.09
N TYR A 19 13.11 -2.43 -3.30
CA TYR A 19 12.76 -3.41 -2.28
C TYR A 19 11.70 -4.34 -2.85
N ALA A 20 11.85 -5.64 -2.61
CA ALA A 20 10.80 -6.60 -2.92
C ALA A 20 9.61 -6.31 -1.99
N GLN A 21 8.52 -5.77 -2.53
CA GLN A 21 7.28 -5.55 -1.78
C GLN A 21 6.12 -6.17 -2.55
N PHE A 22 5.38 -7.04 -1.88
CA PHE A 22 4.17 -7.64 -2.43
C PHE A 22 2.97 -6.79 -2.05
N ASN A 23 2.49 -5.99 -3.00
CA ASN A 23 1.21 -5.30 -2.86
C ASN A 23 0.11 -6.14 -3.52
N PRO A 24 -1.05 -6.28 -2.86
CA PRO A 24 -2.15 -7.10 -3.37
C PRO A 24 -2.94 -6.38 -4.46
N GLY A 25 -3.67 -7.18 -5.23
CA GLY A 25 -4.65 -6.72 -6.19
C GLY A 25 -4.21 -6.93 -7.64
N ALA A 26 -5.15 -7.41 -8.46
CA ALA A 26 -4.87 -7.72 -9.86
C ALA A 26 -4.40 -6.48 -10.64
N LYS A 27 -4.97 -5.31 -10.34
CA LYS A 27 -4.58 -4.05 -10.97
C LYS A 27 -3.15 -3.66 -10.61
N GLN A 28 -2.81 -3.68 -9.33
CA GLN A 28 -1.48 -3.38 -8.80
C GLN A 28 -0.42 -4.26 -9.47
N ILE A 29 -0.68 -5.57 -9.51
CA ILE A 29 0.22 -6.55 -10.12
C ILE A 29 0.34 -6.33 -11.63
N SER A 30 -0.76 -6.07 -12.34
CA SER A 30 -0.73 -5.80 -13.78
C SER A 30 0.06 -4.54 -14.14
N LEU A 31 0.15 -3.60 -13.19
CA LEU A 31 0.94 -2.37 -13.30
C LEU A 31 2.35 -2.54 -12.73
N SER A 32 2.80 -3.77 -12.46
CA SER A 32 4.10 -4.04 -11.83
C SER A 32 4.32 -3.24 -10.53
N ASN A 33 3.25 -3.09 -9.73
CA ASN A 33 3.20 -2.28 -8.50
C ASN A 33 3.58 -0.80 -8.69
N SER A 34 3.44 -0.27 -9.92
CA SER A 34 3.67 1.14 -10.25
C SER A 34 2.41 1.99 -10.10
N ASP A 35 1.62 1.71 -9.07
CA ASP A 35 0.27 2.26 -8.90
C ASP A 35 0.16 3.29 -7.77
N VAL A 36 1.27 3.77 -7.17
CA VAL A 36 1.26 4.74 -6.06
C VAL A 36 0.42 6.01 -6.32
N ALA A 37 0.41 6.49 -7.57
CA ALA A 37 -0.39 7.64 -8.00
C ALA A 37 -1.79 7.26 -8.52
N LEU A 38 -2.06 5.96 -8.66
CA LEU A 38 -3.28 5.34 -9.18
C LEU A 38 -3.89 4.35 -8.17
N SER A 39 -3.70 4.56 -6.86
CA SER A 39 -4.23 3.69 -5.80
C SER A 39 -5.72 3.96 -5.54
N ASN A 40 -6.59 3.84 -6.54
CA ASN A 40 -8.01 4.21 -6.46
C ASN A 40 -8.95 2.99 -6.33
N ASP A 41 -8.57 2.04 -5.49
CA ASP A 41 -9.35 0.84 -5.15
C ASP A 41 -9.11 0.46 -3.68
N VAL A 42 -9.83 -0.54 -3.19
CA VAL A 42 -9.81 -0.97 -1.78
C VAL A 42 -8.45 -1.49 -1.32
N PHE A 43 -7.61 -2.00 -2.22
CA PHE A 43 -6.25 -2.42 -1.87
C PHE A 43 -5.32 -1.22 -1.63
N ALA A 44 -5.81 0.00 -1.83
CA ALA A 44 -5.10 1.22 -1.46
C ALA A 44 -4.64 1.26 0.01
N VAL A 45 -5.37 0.56 0.89
CA VAL A 45 -5.03 0.40 2.31
C VAL A 45 -3.63 -0.20 2.53
N PHE A 46 -3.13 -1.01 1.59
CA PHE A 46 -1.83 -1.69 1.70
C PHE A 46 -0.70 -0.97 0.97
N ASN A 47 -0.97 -0.11 -0.01
CA ASN A 47 0.05 0.57 -0.83
C ASN A 47 0.21 2.07 -0.47
N ASN A 48 -0.82 2.88 -0.65
CA ASN A 48 -0.90 4.31 -0.49
C ASN A 48 -2.28 4.64 0.10
N PRO A 49 -2.38 4.80 1.43
CA PRO A 49 -3.66 4.98 2.09
C PRO A 49 -4.41 6.24 1.64
N ALA A 50 -3.72 7.26 1.11
CA ALA A 50 -4.39 8.44 0.56
C ALA A 50 -5.35 8.08 -0.58
N GLY A 51 -5.09 6.97 -1.26
CA GLY A 51 -5.89 6.48 -2.35
C GLY A 51 -7.33 6.09 -1.99
N LEU A 52 -7.59 5.77 -0.72
CA LEU A 52 -8.91 5.31 -0.23
C LEU A 52 -10.03 6.35 -0.41
N SER A 53 -9.71 7.63 -0.55
CA SER A 53 -10.70 8.69 -0.81
C SER A 53 -10.71 9.17 -2.27
N GLN A 54 -10.03 8.47 -3.18
CA GLN A 54 -10.18 8.69 -4.63
C GLN A 54 -11.51 8.15 -5.18
N PHE A 55 -12.23 7.35 -4.39
CA PHE A 55 -13.56 6.80 -4.68
C PHE A 55 -14.53 7.08 -3.54
N ASN A 56 -15.84 7.03 -3.82
CA ASN A 56 -16.90 7.41 -2.87
C ASN A 56 -17.99 6.33 -2.70
N TRP A 57 -17.69 5.07 -3.05
CA TRP A 57 -18.55 3.92 -2.82
C TRP A 57 -17.92 2.94 -1.82
N ARG A 58 -18.76 2.12 -1.19
CA ARG A 58 -18.31 0.99 -0.37
C ARG A 58 -17.68 -0.07 -1.27
N GLU A 59 -16.50 -0.54 -0.90
CA GLU A 59 -15.77 -1.53 -1.70
C GLU A 59 -15.22 -2.65 -0.82
N ILE A 60 -15.30 -3.89 -1.31
CA ILE A 60 -14.67 -5.06 -0.72
C ILE A 60 -13.80 -5.74 -1.78
N GLY A 61 -12.61 -6.15 -1.40
CA GLY A 61 -11.64 -6.81 -2.28
C GLY A 61 -11.11 -8.07 -1.62
N ILE A 62 -11.00 -9.14 -2.41
CA ILE A 62 -10.33 -10.38 -2.03
C ILE A 62 -9.31 -10.68 -3.11
N TYR A 63 -8.08 -10.97 -2.69
CA TYR A 63 -6.99 -11.36 -3.58
C TYR A 63 -6.32 -12.61 -3.01
N TYR A 64 -6.01 -13.56 -3.88
CA TYR A 64 -5.35 -14.80 -3.48
C TYR A 64 -4.42 -15.26 -4.58
N SER A 65 -3.19 -15.61 -4.19
CA SER A 65 -2.16 -16.17 -5.06
C SER A 65 -1.59 -17.42 -4.40
N PRO A 66 -2.04 -18.63 -4.81
CA PRO A 66 -1.73 -19.87 -4.11
C PRO A 66 -0.28 -20.34 -4.29
N ALA A 67 0.34 -20.02 -5.43
CA ALA A 67 1.70 -20.44 -5.75
C ALA A 67 2.38 -19.45 -6.69
N PRO A 68 2.75 -18.23 -6.22
CA PRO A 68 3.57 -17.32 -7.01
C PRO A 68 4.79 -18.05 -7.55
N PHE A 69 5.04 -17.94 -8.86
CA PHE A 69 6.15 -18.60 -9.55
C PHE A 69 6.15 -20.15 -9.46
N GLY A 70 5.00 -20.76 -9.13
CA GLY A 70 4.89 -22.20 -8.93
C GLY A 70 5.33 -22.70 -7.54
N LEU A 71 5.62 -21.79 -6.60
CA LEU A 71 6.05 -22.11 -5.24
C LEU A 71 4.91 -21.86 -4.25
N SER A 72 4.39 -22.94 -3.65
CA SER A 72 3.31 -22.86 -2.67
C SER A 72 3.73 -22.18 -1.36
N GLU A 73 5.03 -22.17 -1.08
CA GLU A 73 5.68 -21.54 0.06
C GLU A 73 5.55 -20.02 0.01
N LEU A 74 5.29 -19.45 -1.17
CA LEU A 74 5.07 -18.02 -1.39
C LEU A 74 3.57 -17.67 -1.42
N SER A 75 2.68 -18.60 -1.09
CA SER A 75 1.24 -18.39 -1.08
C SER A 75 0.88 -17.15 -0.27
N ASN A 76 -0.04 -16.35 -0.79
CA ASN A 76 -0.50 -15.16 -0.10
C ASN A 76 -1.96 -14.84 -0.41
N GLY A 77 -2.61 -14.28 0.60
CA GLY A 77 -4.04 -13.97 0.58
C GLY A 77 -4.30 -12.64 1.27
N TYR A 78 -5.21 -11.86 0.70
CA TYR A 78 -5.55 -10.53 1.14
C TYR A 78 -7.05 -10.31 1.09
N VAL A 79 -7.56 -9.59 2.07
CA VAL A 79 -8.91 -9.07 2.09
C VAL A 79 -8.86 -7.61 2.50
N ALA A 80 -9.72 -6.79 1.90
CA ALA A 80 -9.84 -5.40 2.28
C ALA A 80 -11.29 -4.93 2.15
N TYR A 81 -11.66 -3.96 2.98
CA TYR A 81 -12.95 -3.31 3.00
C TYR A 81 -12.75 -1.81 3.17
N ALA A 82 -13.46 -0.99 2.42
CA ALA A 82 -13.46 0.46 2.53
C ALA A 82 -14.88 1.02 2.67
N GLU A 83 -15.05 1.92 3.64
CA GLU A 83 -16.28 2.65 3.91
C GLU A 83 -16.03 4.16 3.78
N PRO A 84 -16.62 4.81 2.77
CA PRO A 84 -16.60 6.26 2.65
C PRO A 84 -17.59 6.91 3.64
N PHE A 85 -17.13 7.94 4.33
CA PHE A 85 -17.93 8.83 5.18
C PHE A 85 -17.80 10.28 4.70
N THR A 86 -18.59 11.18 5.29
CA THR A 86 -18.53 12.62 5.00
C THR A 86 -17.21 13.25 5.41
N PHE A 87 -16.54 12.71 6.42
CA PHE A 87 -15.26 13.22 6.93
C PHE A 87 -14.03 12.57 6.27
N GLY A 88 -14.19 11.49 5.49
CA GLY A 88 -13.09 10.73 4.90
C GLY A 88 -13.47 9.26 4.66
N THR A 89 -12.52 8.44 4.19
CA THR A 89 -12.73 7.00 4.02
C THR A 89 -11.99 6.23 5.11
N VAL A 90 -12.67 5.28 5.76
CA VAL A 90 -12.02 4.31 6.67
C VAL A 90 -11.92 2.98 5.95
N ALA A 91 -10.81 2.26 6.12
CA ALA A 91 -10.62 0.94 5.55
C ALA A 91 -10.04 -0.05 6.56
N LEU A 92 -10.36 -1.32 6.38
CA LEU A 92 -9.78 -2.44 7.13
C LEU A 92 -9.21 -3.45 6.14
N GLY A 93 -8.00 -3.93 6.41
CA GLY A 93 -7.29 -4.90 5.59
C GLY A 93 -6.75 -6.06 6.43
N GLY A 94 -6.73 -7.25 5.83
CA GLY A 94 -6.08 -8.43 6.35
C GLY A 94 -5.19 -9.08 5.28
N MET A 95 -4.07 -9.65 5.72
CA MET A 95 -3.11 -10.33 4.85
C MET A 95 -2.57 -11.58 5.55
N THR A 96 -2.34 -12.63 4.76
CA THR A 96 -1.56 -13.80 5.13
C THR A 96 -0.52 -14.05 4.05
N TYR A 97 0.67 -14.49 4.45
CA TYR A 97 1.74 -14.88 3.53
C TYR A 97 2.50 -16.08 4.10
N GLY A 98 2.95 -16.97 3.22
CA GLY A 98 3.80 -18.11 3.57
C GLY A 98 3.05 -19.42 3.69
N PHE A 99 3.61 -20.33 4.49
CA PHE A 99 3.20 -21.73 4.62
C PHE A 99 3.39 -22.22 6.07
N GLU A 100 3.45 -23.53 6.30
CA GLU A 100 3.50 -24.13 7.64
C GLU A 100 4.76 -23.74 8.43
N LEU A 101 5.94 -23.71 7.80
CA LEU A 101 7.20 -23.44 8.51
C LEU A 101 7.43 -21.94 8.75
N TYR A 102 6.86 -21.09 7.90
CA TYR A 102 7.00 -19.64 7.95
C TYR A 102 5.67 -18.99 7.58
N ARG A 103 5.08 -18.24 8.51
CA ARG A 103 3.81 -17.56 8.30
C ARG A 103 3.86 -16.12 8.77
N GLU A 104 3.41 -15.23 7.90
CA GLU A 104 3.14 -13.84 8.20
C GLU A 104 1.64 -13.58 8.24
N SER A 105 1.21 -12.66 9.11
CA SER A 105 -0.17 -12.19 9.15
C SER A 105 -0.20 -10.73 9.52
N LYS A 106 -0.93 -9.93 8.72
CA LYS A 106 -1.00 -8.48 8.93
C LYS A 106 -2.45 -8.02 8.97
N ILE A 107 -2.75 -7.16 9.94
CA ILE A 107 -4.01 -6.42 10.03
C ILE A 107 -3.69 -4.94 9.84
N THR A 108 -4.44 -4.28 8.97
CA THR A 108 -4.23 -2.87 8.64
C THR A 108 -5.51 -2.09 8.81
N LEU A 109 -5.46 -0.98 9.54
CA LEU A 109 -6.53 0.02 9.61
C LEU A 109 -6.08 1.26 8.85
N GLY A 110 -6.84 1.65 7.83
CA GLY A 110 -6.58 2.82 6.99
C GLY A 110 -7.59 3.93 7.22
N TYR A 111 -7.12 5.17 7.07
CA TYR A 111 -7.95 6.36 6.96
C TYR A 111 -7.42 7.24 5.83
N SER A 112 -8.32 7.84 5.07
CA SER A 112 -7.99 8.84 4.07
C SER A 112 -8.93 10.03 4.14
N TYR A 113 -8.37 11.18 3.82
CA TYR A 113 -9.06 12.45 3.72
C TYR A 113 -8.95 12.98 2.29
N ASN A 114 -10.06 13.50 1.78
CA ASN A 114 -10.14 14.16 0.48
C ASN A 114 -10.42 15.66 0.68
N TYR A 115 -9.52 16.48 0.17
CA TYR A 115 -9.66 17.93 0.08
C TYR A 115 -9.98 18.35 -1.36
N GLU A 116 -11.22 18.83 -1.55
CA GLU A 116 -11.75 19.38 -2.81
C GLU A 116 -11.61 18.48 -4.06
N ASN A 117 -11.57 17.15 -3.90
CA ASN A 117 -11.33 16.18 -4.99
C ASN A 117 -10.02 16.43 -5.74
N LYS A 118 -9.05 17.09 -5.09
CA LYS A 118 -7.75 17.44 -5.68
C LYS A 118 -6.60 16.90 -4.87
N PHE A 119 -6.66 17.00 -3.55
CA PHE A 119 -5.61 16.55 -2.65
C PHE A 119 -6.15 15.47 -1.74
N PHE A 120 -5.37 14.41 -1.59
CA PHE A 120 -5.73 13.28 -0.75
C PHE A 120 -4.56 13.00 0.18
N ALA A 121 -4.87 12.75 1.44
CA ALA A 121 -3.90 12.38 2.46
C ALA A 121 -4.41 11.16 3.19
N GLY A 122 -3.53 10.23 3.54
CA GLY A 122 -3.94 9.03 4.23
C GLY A 122 -2.92 8.54 5.23
N LEU A 123 -3.42 7.75 6.17
CA LEU A 123 -2.67 7.09 7.23
C LEU A 123 -3.12 5.63 7.28
N ALA A 124 -2.19 4.72 7.45
CA ALA A 124 -2.48 3.33 7.78
C ALA A 124 -1.69 2.89 9.00
N VAL A 125 -2.36 2.20 9.92
CA VAL A 125 -1.79 1.55 11.08
C VAL A 125 -1.75 0.06 10.82
N ASN A 126 -0.58 -0.55 10.97
CA ASN A 126 -0.36 -1.97 10.70
C ASN A 126 0.04 -2.68 11.98
N TYR A 127 -0.55 -3.85 12.21
CA TYR A 127 -0.05 -4.86 13.13
C TYR A 127 0.39 -6.07 12.31
N HIS A 128 1.69 -6.37 12.33
CA HIS A 128 2.28 -7.43 11.51
C HIS A 128 2.94 -8.47 12.40
N SER A 129 2.47 -9.70 12.31
CA SER A 129 2.94 -10.86 13.08
C SER A 129 3.67 -11.83 12.18
N PHE A 130 4.76 -12.39 12.72
CA PHE A 130 5.64 -13.35 12.05
C PHE A 130 5.76 -14.58 12.93
N SER A 131 5.68 -15.76 12.34
CA SER A 131 5.75 -17.04 13.04
C SER A 131 6.63 -18.01 12.28
N ILE A 132 7.63 -18.56 12.95
CA ILE A 132 8.56 -19.54 12.40
C ILE A 132 8.49 -20.80 13.25
N GLN A 133 8.24 -21.94 12.62
CA GLN A 133 8.15 -23.22 13.32
C GLN A 133 9.47 -23.49 14.07
N ASN A 134 9.37 -23.84 15.35
CA ASN A 134 10.50 -24.09 16.26
C ASN A 134 11.33 -22.85 16.69
N TYR A 135 11.07 -21.66 16.13
CA TYR A 135 11.78 -20.42 16.50
C TYR A 135 10.89 -19.38 17.19
N GLY A 136 9.57 -19.60 17.18
CA GLY A 136 8.59 -18.77 17.90
C GLY A 136 7.91 -17.73 17.01
N SER A 137 7.31 -16.73 17.65
CA SER A 137 6.59 -15.65 16.98
C SER A 137 6.96 -14.28 17.54
N THR A 138 6.85 -13.27 16.68
CA THR A 138 7.11 -11.87 17.01
C THR A 138 6.15 -10.99 16.24
N SER A 139 5.97 -9.76 16.69
CA SER A 139 5.06 -8.81 16.07
C SER A 139 5.58 -7.39 16.15
N ALA A 140 5.20 -6.59 15.16
CA ALA A 140 5.56 -5.18 15.08
C ALA A 140 4.33 -4.34 14.73
N PHE A 141 4.29 -3.14 15.30
CA PHE A 141 3.33 -2.11 14.93
C PHE A 141 4.03 -1.03 14.11
N TYR A 142 3.46 -0.66 12.97
CA TYR A 142 4.03 0.42 12.16
C TYR A 142 3.01 1.27 11.41
N LEU A 143 3.43 2.50 11.12
CA LEU A 143 2.61 3.53 10.49
C LEU A 143 3.06 3.79 9.06
N ASN A 144 2.10 3.89 8.15
CA ASN A 144 2.31 4.32 6.77
C ASN A 144 1.54 5.61 6.51
N LEU A 145 2.12 6.54 5.76
CA LEU A 145 1.47 7.75 5.27
C LEU A 145 1.38 7.73 3.75
N GLY A 146 0.35 8.39 3.25
CA GLY A 146 0.11 8.58 1.83
C GLY A 146 -0.21 10.02 1.50
N GLY A 147 0.21 10.46 0.32
CA GLY A 147 -0.19 11.72 -0.29
C GLY A 147 -0.46 11.55 -1.77
N LEU A 148 -1.49 12.24 -2.27
CA LEU A 148 -1.94 12.18 -3.67
C LEU A 148 -2.48 13.55 -4.10
N ALA A 149 -2.18 13.97 -5.31
CA ALA A 149 -2.63 15.21 -5.90
C ALA A 149 -3.03 15.02 -7.37
N TYR A 150 -4.21 15.50 -7.74
CA TYR A 150 -4.63 15.61 -9.13
C TYR A 150 -4.12 16.94 -9.69
N ILE A 151 -3.03 16.88 -10.46
CA ILE A 151 -2.40 18.07 -11.05
C ILE A 151 -3.19 18.56 -12.26
N THR A 152 -3.62 17.61 -13.10
CA THR A 152 -4.53 17.84 -14.24
C THR A 152 -5.50 16.66 -14.35
N HIS A 153 -6.40 16.68 -15.34
CA HIS A 153 -7.27 15.55 -15.62
C HIS A 153 -6.53 14.28 -16.07
N GLN A 154 -5.29 14.42 -16.56
CA GLN A 154 -4.46 13.32 -17.09
C GLN A 154 -3.21 13.06 -16.24
N LEU A 155 -2.85 13.99 -15.34
CA LEU A 155 -1.64 13.89 -14.53
C LEU A 155 -1.98 13.87 -13.06
N ARG A 156 -1.54 12.79 -12.40
CA ARG A 156 -1.61 12.62 -10.95
C ARG A 156 -0.20 12.50 -10.42
N TRP A 157 0.01 13.01 -9.21
CA TRP A 157 1.22 12.82 -8.45
C TRP A 157 0.87 12.19 -7.11
N GLY A 158 1.71 11.30 -6.62
CA GLY A 158 1.50 10.64 -5.35
C GLY A 158 2.80 10.12 -4.76
N PHE A 159 2.81 9.97 -3.45
CA PHE A 159 3.88 9.37 -2.69
C PHE A 159 3.29 8.54 -1.55
N ALA A 160 4.05 7.55 -1.11
CA ALA A 160 3.75 6.76 0.07
C ALA A 160 5.03 6.62 0.89
N ILE A 161 4.89 6.68 2.21
CA ILE A 161 5.98 6.50 3.17
C ILE A 161 5.57 5.34 4.07
N THR A 162 6.33 4.26 4.07
CA THR A 162 6.09 3.09 4.90
C THR A 162 6.94 3.11 6.16
N ASN A 163 6.49 2.42 7.21
CA ASN A 163 7.25 2.17 8.44
C ASN A 163 7.87 3.43 9.09
N ILE A 164 7.07 4.49 9.25
CA ILE A 164 7.55 5.82 9.69
C ILE A 164 8.15 5.80 11.10
N ASN A 165 7.59 4.97 11.98
CA ASN A 165 8.09 4.78 13.33
C ASN A 165 9.28 3.81 13.41
N ARG A 166 9.82 3.37 12.27
CA ARG A 166 11.02 2.51 12.17
C ARG A 166 10.90 1.25 13.02
N ALA A 167 9.74 0.61 12.98
CA ALA A 167 9.56 -0.67 13.64
C ALA A 167 10.53 -1.70 13.04
N SER A 168 11.18 -2.46 13.90
CA SER A 168 12.08 -3.56 13.53
C SER A 168 11.63 -4.85 14.22
N ILE A 169 12.04 -5.97 13.65
CA ILE A 169 11.78 -7.31 14.16
C ILE A 169 13.13 -7.96 14.43
N GLY A 170 13.39 -8.25 15.71
CA GLY A 170 14.68 -8.78 16.17
C GLY A 170 15.61 -7.69 16.69
N ASN A 171 16.74 -8.13 17.25
CA ASN A 171 17.81 -7.27 17.79
C ASN A 171 18.92 -7.01 16.75
N GLU A 172 18.66 -7.31 15.47
CA GLU A 172 19.61 -7.11 14.37
C GLU A 172 19.27 -5.78 13.66
N ASP A 173 20.30 -5.08 13.19
CA ASP A 173 20.20 -3.76 12.52
C ASP A 173 19.52 -3.81 11.13
N ASP A 174 19.08 -4.99 10.68
CA ASP A 174 18.45 -5.20 9.37
C ASP A 174 16.98 -4.75 9.37
N GLN A 175 16.74 -3.64 8.68
CA GLN A 175 15.44 -2.98 8.57
C GLN A 175 14.46 -3.77 7.70
N ILE A 176 13.22 -3.87 8.16
CA ILE A 176 12.09 -4.33 7.34
C ILE A 176 11.66 -3.18 6.41
N PRO A 177 11.50 -3.40 5.09
CA PRO A 177 10.95 -2.42 4.15
C PRO A 177 9.48 -2.05 4.39
#